data_AF-A0A7K4KMH6-F1
#
_entry.id   AF-A0A7K4KMH6-F1
#
_cell.length_a   1.000
_cell.length_b   1.000
_cell.length_c   1.000
_cell.angle_alpha   90.00
_cell.angle_beta   90.00
_cell.angle_gamma   90.00
#
_symmetry.space_group_name_H-M   'P 1'
#
loop_
_entity.id
_entity.type
_entity.pdbx_description
1 polymer ?
#
loop_
_entity_poly.entity_id
_entity_poly.type
_entity_poly.pdbx_seq_one_letter_code
_entity_poly.pdbx_strand_id
1 'polypeptide(L)'
;QAKDNELGIQLLSSDLLHEFKGAFGCQAVSEAMRFYTEQVLPSAGRASARHQQSVSRLGNALAHLKATMKRCHRFFTCEKQSKTLKRIKETFEKMNENGIYKAMGEFDIFINYIEDYLMMKGRK
;
A
#
# COMPACT_ATOMS: atom_id res chain seq x y z
N GLN A 1 3.02 -12.27 8.07
CA GLN A 1 1.89 -13.22 8.18
C GLN A 1 1.83 -13.88 9.55
N ALA A 2 2.80 -14.69 10.00
CA ALA A 2 2.71 -15.36 11.32
C ALA A 2 2.58 -14.43 12.56
N LYS A 3 2.87 -13.12 12.43
CA LYS A 3 2.67 -12.11 13.49
C LYS A 3 1.34 -11.35 13.36
N ASP A 4 0.58 -11.58 12.29
CA ASP A 4 -0.75 -10.99 12.11
C ASP A 4 -1.78 -11.89 12.80
N ASN A 5 -2.26 -11.43 13.97
CA ASN A 5 -3.28 -12.12 14.76
C ASN A 5 -4.68 -11.50 14.56
N GLU A 6 -4.80 -10.43 13.78
CA GLU A 6 -6.03 -9.64 13.62
C GLU A 6 -6.86 -10.19 12.45
N LEU A 7 -7.18 -11.48 12.49
CA LEU A 7 -7.80 -12.20 11.36
C LEU A 7 -9.24 -11.73 11.06
N GLY A 8 -9.95 -11.17 12.04
CA GLY A 8 -11.32 -10.66 11.87
C GLY A 8 -11.41 -9.29 11.21
N ILE A 9 -10.28 -8.62 10.99
CA ILE A 9 -10.20 -7.32 10.33
C ILE A 9 -9.60 -7.55 8.94
N GLN A 10 -10.13 -6.90 7.91
CA GLN A 10 -9.46 -6.80 6.62
C GLN A 10 -9.03 -5.35 6.43
N LEU A 11 -7.72 -5.08 6.47
CA LEU A 11 -7.23 -3.70 6.39
C LEU A 11 -7.36 -3.16 4.96
N LEU A 12 -6.96 -3.96 3.98
CA LEU A 12 -7.09 -3.70 2.55
C LEU A 12 -8.36 -4.37 2.00
N SER A 13 -9.51 -3.77 2.28
CA SER A 13 -10.80 -4.28 1.79
C SER A 13 -10.96 -4.17 0.27
N SER A 14 -11.97 -4.86 -0.28
CA SER A 14 -12.36 -4.76 -1.69
C SER A 14 -12.66 -3.33 -2.15
N ASP A 15 -13.09 -2.46 -1.23
CA ASP A 15 -13.34 -1.05 -1.53
C ASP A 15 -12.10 -0.33 -2.06
N LEU A 16 -10.91 -0.71 -1.57
CA LEU A 16 -9.65 -0.15 -2.04
C LEU A 16 -9.42 -0.52 -3.51
N LEU A 17 -9.64 -1.79 -3.85
CA LEU A 17 -9.55 -2.26 -5.22
C LEU A 17 -10.58 -1.55 -6.11
N HIS A 18 -11.82 -1.41 -5.66
CA HIS A 18 -12.83 -0.66 -6.40
C HIS A 18 -12.41 0.80 -6.64
N GLU A 19 -11.82 1.47 -5.65
CA GLU A 19 -11.34 2.84 -5.82
C GLU A 19 -10.14 2.91 -6.78
N PHE A 20 -9.25 1.92 -6.76
CA PHE A 20 -8.15 1.79 -7.74
C PHE A 20 -8.67 1.68 -9.17
N LYS A 21 -9.80 1.00 -9.38
CA LYS A 21 -10.45 0.84 -10.69
C LYS A 21 -11.30 2.06 -11.09
N GLY A 22 -11.63 2.94 -10.15
CA GLY A 22 -12.50 4.08 -10.35
C GLY A 22 -11.80 5.36 -10.81
N ALA A 23 -12.58 6.45 -10.86
CA ALA A 23 -12.11 7.79 -11.28
C ALA A 23 -10.95 8.33 -10.41
N PHE A 24 -10.85 7.88 -9.15
CA PHE A 24 -9.81 8.29 -8.20
C PHE A 24 -8.62 7.32 -8.11
N GLY A 25 -8.57 6.30 -8.98
CA GLY A 25 -7.59 5.21 -8.84
C GLY A 25 -6.13 5.67 -8.86
N CYS A 26 -5.82 6.66 -9.69
CA CYS A 26 -4.53 7.34 -9.69
C CYS A 26 -4.10 7.81 -8.29
N GLN A 27 -4.98 8.55 -7.60
CA GLN A 27 -4.70 9.05 -6.27
C GLN A 27 -4.58 7.90 -5.28
N ALA A 28 -5.58 7.01 -5.28
CA ALA A 28 -5.67 5.93 -4.32
C ALA A 28 -4.39 5.07 -4.34
N VAL A 29 -3.89 4.73 -5.53
CA VAL A 29 -2.63 4.00 -5.70
C VAL A 29 -1.42 4.83 -5.22
N SER A 30 -1.33 6.11 -5.61
CA SER A 30 -0.23 6.99 -5.21
C SER A 30 -0.14 7.15 -3.69
N GLU A 31 -1.29 7.34 -3.04
CA GLU A 31 -1.44 7.46 -1.59
C GLU A 31 -1.16 6.14 -0.88
N ALA A 32 -1.62 5.00 -1.40
CA ALA A 32 -1.35 3.69 -0.83
C ALA A 32 0.14 3.36 -0.89
N MET A 33 0.79 3.59 -2.04
CA MET A 33 2.24 3.44 -2.16
C MET A 33 2.98 4.34 -1.16
N ARG A 34 2.53 5.58 -1.00
CA ARG A 34 3.11 6.52 -0.02
C ARG A 34 2.95 6.00 1.41
N PHE A 35 1.75 5.55 1.77
CA PHE A 35 1.44 5.00 3.08
C PHE A 35 2.36 3.81 3.42
N TYR A 36 2.55 2.88 2.48
CA TYR A 36 3.45 1.76 2.69
C TYR A 36 4.92 2.18 2.81
N THR A 37 5.41 3.08 1.95
CA THR A 37 6.82 3.50 1.98
C THR A 37 7.18 4.40 3.16
N GLU A 38 6.26 5.27 3.61
CA GLU A 38 6.55 6.27 4.64
C GLU A 38 6.11 5.85 6.04
N GLN A 39 5.12 4.94 6.18
CA GLN A 39 4.56 4.58 7.48
C GLN A 39 4.75 3.10 7.81
N VAL A 40 4.24 2.20 6.96
CA VAL A 40 4.22 0.75 7.25
C VAL A 40 5.63 0.16 7.28
N LEU A 41 6.39 0.30 6.19
CA LEU A 41 7.70 -0.35 6.05
C LEU A 41 8.74 0.19 7.04
N PRO A 42 8.87 1.51 7.28
CA PRO A 42 9.78 2.02 8.30
C PRO A 42 9.43 1.51 9.71
N SER A 43 8.14 1.40 10.02
CA SER A 43 7.69 0.90 11.33
C SER A 43 7.93 -0.61 11.47
N ALA A 44 7.68 -1.39 10.42
CA ALA A 44 8.02 -2.82 10.39
C ALA A 44 9.52 -3.08 10.54
N GLY A 45 10.36 -2.23 9.93
CA GLY A 45 11.82 -2.32 10.08
C GLY A 45 12.29 -2.08 11.52
N ARG A 46 11.65 -1.14 12.24
CA ARG A 46 11.91 -0.88 13.66
C ARG A 46 11.41 -1.99 14.57
N ALA A 47 10.28 -2.61 14.22
CA ALA A 47 9.68 -3.70 15.01
C ALA A 47 10.44 -5.04 14.93
N SER A 48 11.40 -5.19 14.00
CA SER A 48 12.19 -6.42 13.88
C SER A 48 13.60 -6.17 13.32
N ALA A 49 14.60 -6.16 14.20
CA ALA A 49 16.01 -6.06 13.80
C ALA A 49 16.42 -7.18 12.83
N ARG A 50 15.94 -8.41 13.04
CA ARG A 50 16.20 -9.56 12.15
C ARG A 50 15.70 -9.34 10.72
N HIS A 51 14.63 -8.56 10.53
CA HIS A 51 13.98 -8.38 9.22
C HIS A 51 14.23 -7.00 8.63
N GLN A 52 14.89 -6.10 9.36
CA GLN A 52 15.13 -4.72 8.97
C GLN A 52 15.73 -4.57 7.56
N GLN A 53 16.77 -5.37 7.24
CA GLN A 53 17.39 -5.32 5.91
C GLN A 53 16.43 -5.75 4.80
N SER A 54 15.64 -6.81 5.02
CA SER A 54 14.66 -7.30 4.04
C SER A 54 13.52 -6.30 3.84
N VAL A 55 13.03 -5.69 4.92
CA VAL A 55 12.02 -4.64 4.89
C VAL A 55 12.53 -3.39 4.18
N SER A 56 13.79 -3.00 4.39
CA SER A 56 14.42 -1.88 3.69
C SER A 56 14.53 -2.14 2.18
N ARG A 57 14.96 -3.35 1.78
CA ARG A 57 15.00 -3.75 0.36
C ARG A 57 13.62 -3.70 -0.28
N LEU A 58 12.58 -4.14 0.43
CA LEU A 58 11.20 -4.06 -0.03
C LEU A 58 10.74 -2.61 -0.24
N GLY A 59 11.06 -1.72 0.71
CA GLY A 59 10.78 -0.29 0.58
C GLY A 59 11.48 0.35 -0.62
N ASN A 60 12.75 0.01 -0.86
CA ASN A 60 13.49 0.50 -2.02
C ASN A 60 12.88 0.00 -3.34
N ALA A 61 12.47 -1.28 -3.40
CA ALA A 61 11.81 -1.83 -4.58
C ALA A 61 10.47 -1.13 -4.86
N LEU A 62 9.65 -0.91 -3.83
CA LEU A 62 8.36 -0.22 -3.97
C LEU A 62 8.54 1.26 -4.36
N ALA A 63 9.53 1.94 -3.79
CA ALA A 63 9.88 3.32 -4.15
C ALA A 63 10.35 3.41 -5.61
N HIS A 64 11.15 2.45 -6.06
CA HIS A 64 11.59 2.36 -7.46
C HIS A 64 10.40 2.13 -8.39
N LEU A 65 9.49 1.20 -8.07
CA LEU A 65 8.26 0.97 -8.83
C LEU A 65 7.42 2.25 -8.94
N LYS A 66 7.20 2.97 -7.83
CA LYS A 66 6.48 4.25 -7.82
C LYS A 66 7.14 5.29 -8.73
N ALA A 67 8.47 5.38 -8.70
CA ALA A 67 9.23 6.30 -9.56
C ALA A 67 9.06 5.94 -11.05
N THR A 68 9.13 4.66 -11.41
CA THR A 68 8.90 4.16 -12.78
C THR A 68 7.48 4.48 -13.25
N MET A 69 6.46 4.21 -12.44
CA MET A 69 5.06 4.54 -12.74
C MET A 69 4.85 6.04 -12.96
N LYS A 70 5.51 6.89 -12.17
CA LYS A 70 5.43 8.35 -12.30
C LYS A 70 6.11 8.86 -13.58
N ARG A 71 7.34 8.41 -13.85
CA ARG A 71 8.21 8.96 -14.91
C ARG A 71 7.89 8.38 -16.29
N CYS A 72 7.69 7.07 -16.39
CA CYS A 72 7.64 6.38 -17.67
C CYS A 72 6.23 6.35 -18.29
N HIS A 73 5.18 6.33 -17.45
CA HIS A 73 3.81 6.13 -17.94
C HIS A 73 2.81 7.23 -17.53
N ARG A 74 3.26 8.25 -16.79
CA ARG A 74 2.41 9.33 -16.25
C ARG A 74 1.16 8.80 -15.55
N PHE A 75 1.24 7.65 -14.88
CA PHE A 75 0.08 7.05 -14.19
C PHE A 75 -0.39 7.86 -12.98
N PHE A 76 0.36 8.90 -12.58
CA PHE A 76 0.09 9.75 -11.42
C PHE A 76 -0.19 11.22 -11.77
N THR A 77 -1.17 11.52 -12.63
CA THR A 77 -1.68 12.89 -12.88
C THR A 77 -2.86 13.26 -11.97
N CYS A 78 -2.77 12.94 -10.68
CA CYS A 78 -3.90 13.02 -9.74
C CYS A 78 -3.91 14.35 -8.96
N GLU A 79 -5.10 14.86 -8.59
CA GLU A 79 -5.26 16.17 -7.92
C GLU A 79 -6.03 16.14 -6.58
N LYS A 80 -6.74 15.05 -6.24
CA LYS A 80 -7.68 14.98 -5.10
C LYS A 80 -7.40 13.79 -4.20
N GLN A 81 -7.60 13.90 -2.89
CA GLN A 81 -7.35 12.83 -1.90
C GLN A 81 -8.33 11.64 -1.98
N SER A 82 -7.85 10.43 -1.65
CA SER A 82 -8.67 9.21 -1.59
C SER A 82 -9.43 9.08 -0.27
N LYS A 83 -10.74 8.78 -0.35
CA LYS A 83 -11.58 8.57 0.84
C LYS A 83 -11.33 7.20 1.46
N THR A 84 -11.12 6.17 0.64
CA THR A 84 -10.85 4.81 1.13
C THR A 84 -9.51 4.76 1.85
N LEU A 85 -8.46 5.42 1.33
CA LEU A 85 -7.17 5.48 2.02
C LEU A 85 -7.24 6.21 3.35
N LYS A 86 -8.08 7.25 3.45
CA LYS A 86 -8.29 7.92 4.74
C LYS A 86 -8.80 6.94 5.79
N ARG A 87 -9.83 6.16 5.48
CA ARG A 87 -10.38 5.14 6.39
C ARG A 87 -9.37 4.05 6.72
N ILE A 88 -8.56 3.61 5.74
CA ILE A 88 -7.50 2.61 5.98
C ILE A 88 -6.46 3.14 6.97
N LYS A 89 -6.01 4.39 6.81
CA LYS A 89 -5.07 5.03 7.74
C LYS A 89 -5.67 5.14 9.14
N GLU A 90 -6.93 5.55 9.25
CA GLU A 90 -7.64 5.62 10.54
C GLU A 90 -7.77 4.25 11.22
N THR A 91 -8.05 3.17 10.46
CA THR A 91 -8.08 1.81 11.00
C THR A 91 -6.67 1.36 11.42
N PHE A 92 -5.66 1.60 10.59
CA PHE A 92 -4.27 1.28 10.91
C PHE A 92 -3.81 1.95 12.22
N GLU A 93 -4.10 3.24 12.39
CA GLU A 93 -3.77 3.99 13.60
C GLU A 93 -4.48 3.41 14.84
N LYS A 94 -5.76 3.04 14.72
CA LYS A 94 -6.52 2.39 15.81
C LYS A 94 -5.96 1.03 16.21
N MET A 95 -5.29 0.32 15.31
CA MET A 95 -4.68 -0.99 15.58
C MET A 95 -3.31 -0.90 16.26
N ASN A 96 -2.74 0.29 16.43
CA ASN A 96 -1.44 0.51 17.05
C ASN A 96 -0.35 -0.42 16.46
N GLU A 97 0.44 -1.12 17.27
CA GLU A 97 1.49 -2.02 16.80
C GLU A 97 0.95 -3.18 15.95
N ASN A 98 -0.26 -3.67 16.22
CA ASN A 98 -0.90 -4.74 15.45
C ASN A 98 -1.18 -4.30 14.01
N GLY A 99 -1.41 -3.01 13.78
CA GLY A 99 -1.59 -2.44 12.45
C GLY A 99 -0.38 -2.69 11.54
N ILE A 100 0.84 -2.67 12.11
CA ILE A 100 2.08 -2.94 11.36
C ILE A 100 2.08 -4.38 10.86
N TYR A 101 1.79 -5.35 11.73
CA TYR A 101 1.78 -6.76 11.37
C TYR A 101 0.65 -7.09 10.38
N LYS A 102 -0.51 -6.46 10.56
CA LYS A 102 -1.65 -6.57 9.64
C LYS A 102 -1.31 -6.08 8.25
N ALA A 103 -0.83 -4.84 8.14
CA ALA A 103 -0.47 -4.24 6.86
C ALA A 103 0.64 -5.00 6.14
N MET A 104 1.60 -5.57 6.88
CA MET A 104 2.63 -6.46 6.34
C MET A 104 2.10 -7.87 5.99
N GLY A 105 1.07 -8.33 6.69
CA GLY A 105 0.38 -9.60 6.42
C GLY A 105 -0.38 -9.58 5.11
N GLU A 106 -0.95 -8.42 4.76
CA GLU A 106 -1.71 -8.16 3.52
C GLU A 106 -0.86 -7.47 2.43
N PHE A 107 0.47 -7.51 2.52
CA PHE A 107 1.33 -6.82 1.55
C PHE A 107 1.22 -7.44 0.14
N ASP A 108 1.00 -8.74 0.05
CA ASP A 108 0.71 -9.45 -1.20
C ASP A 108 -0.59 -8.96 -1.85
N ILE A 109 -1.65 -8.76 -1.07
CA ILE A 109 -2.91 -8.16 -1.55
C ILE A 109 -2.66 -6.76 -2.13
N PHE A 110 -1.85 -5.95 -1.46
CA PHE A 110 -1.49 -4.63 -1.96
C PHE A 110 -0.77 -4.69 -3.31
N ILE A 111 0.17 -5.62 -3.49
CA ILE A 111 0.86 -5.81 -4.78
C ILE A 111 -0.11 -6.26 -5.87
N ASN A 112 -1.02 -7.20 -5.58
CA ASN A 112 -2.04 -7.65 -6.54
C ASN A 112 -2.94 -6.48 -6.99
N TYR A 113 -3.30 -5.57 -6.08
CA TYR A 113 -4.10 -4.39 -6.45
C TYR A 113 -3.33 -3.41 -7.33
N ILE A 114 -2.01 -3.23 -7.10
CA ILE A 114 -1.16 -2.42 -8.01
C ILE A 114 -1.09 -3.06 -9.39
N GLU A 115 -0.91 -4.38 -9.46
CA GLU A 115 -0.88 -5.12 -10.72
C GLU A 115 -2.17 -4.94 -11.52
N ASP A 116 -3.33 -5.13 -10.90
CA ASP A 116 -4.65 -4.88 -11.50
C ASP A 116 -4.74 -3.46 -12.09
N TYR A 117 -4.30 -2.46 -11.32
CA TYR A 117 -4.31 -1.07 -11.76
C TYR A 117 -3.40 -0.85 -12.99
N LEU A 118 -2.19 -1.41 -12.97
CA LEU A 118 -1.24 -1.32 -14.07
C LEU A 118 -1.79 -1.99 -15.34
N MET A 119 -2.38 -3.18 -15.21
CA MET A 119 -2.98 -3.91 -16.32
C MET A 119 -4.16 -3.16 -16.96
N MET A 120 -4.92 -2.41 -16.16
CA MET A 120 -5.98 -1.54 -16.68
C MET A 120 -5.44 -0.33 -17.44
N LYS A 121 -4.35 0.28 -16.97
CA LYS A 121 -3.77 1.48 -17.58
C LYS A 121 -2.86 1.19 -18.79
N GLY A 122 -2.25 0.01 -18.82
CA GLY A 122 -1.35 -0.45 -19.90
C GLY A 122 -2.07 -1.01 -21.13
N ARG A 123 -3.39 -1.23 -21.08
CA ARG A 123 -4.22 -1.70 -22.22
C ARG A 123 -4.56 -0.61 -23.25
N LYS A 124 -3.78 0.47 -23.32
CA LYS A 124 -3.95 1.55 -24.31
C LYS A 124 -2.93 1.46 -25.41
#